data_AF-A0A927AMI0-F1
#
_entry.id   AF-A0A927AMI0-F1
#
_cell.length_a   1.000
_cell.length_b   1.000
_cell.length_c   1.000
_cell.angle_alpha   90.00
_cell.angle_beta   90.00
_cell.angle_gamma   90.00
#
_symmetry.space_group_name_H-M   'P 1'
#
loop_
_entity.id
_entity.type
_entity.pdbx_description
1 polymer ?
#
loop_
_entity_poly.entity_id
_entity_poly.type
_entity_poly.pdbx_seq_one_letter_code
_entity_poly.pdbx_strand_id
1 'polypeptide(L)'
;MIGSGGGFTGAATAYYLFEDGKLFGWRNRDTTFTFIAQQTPANTKKVFATFDEKCKIKTTKFDYPGNTYKLVRWKKGKEIYKVAWGESGKIVPPNYPKFYDSFMAMIPASLRLK
;
A
#
# COMPACT_ATOMS: atom_id res chain seq x y z
N MET A 1 -3.84 2.10 2.37
CA MET A 1 -2.58 2.77 2.02
C MET A 1 -1.56 1.73 1.59
N ILE A 2 -0.94 1.91 0.44
CA ILE A 2 0.12 1.05 -0.10
C ILE A 2 1.32 1.93 -0.34
N GLY A 3 2.53 1.51 0.01
CA GLY A 3 3.70 2.35 -0.20
C GLY A 3 5.00 1.58 -0.32
N SER A 4 6.03 2.28 -0.76
CA SER A 4 7.39 1.78 -0.84
C SER A 4 8.37 2.90 -0.58
N GLY A 5 9.57 2.56 -0.13
CA GLY A 5 10.62 3.55 0.05
C GLY A 5 11.93 2.97 0.54
N GLY A 6 12.80 3.89 0.95
CA GLY A 6 14.13 3.59 1.45
C GLY A 6 15.22 3.79 0.41
N GLY A 7 16.31 3.04 0.52
CA GLY A 7 17.51 3.24 -0.26
C GLY A 7 18.31 4.47 0.20
N PHE A 8 19.37 4.80 -0.55
CA PHE A 8 20.34 5.84 -0.16
C PHE A 8 19.72 7.21 0.10
N THR A 9 18.70 7.60 -0.68
CA THR A 9 18.03 8.91 -0.54
C THR A 9 16.92 8.92 0.50
N GLY A 10 16.53 7.74 1.02
CA GLY A 10 15.37 7.58 1.90
C GLY A 10 14.05 8.01 1.26
N ALA A 11 13.96 8.10 -0.07
CA ALA A 11 12.74 8.49 -0.76
C ALA A 11 11.62 7.48 -0.49
N ALA A 12 10.40 7.96 -0.27
CA ALA A 12 9.25 7.09 -0.09
C ALA A 12 8.02 7.64 -0.81
N THR A 13 7.23 6.72 -1.35
CA THR A 13 5.96 6.99 -2.03
C THR A 13 4.86 6.18 -1.36
N ALA A 14 3.66 6.77 -1.26
CA ALA A 14 2.49 6.12 -0.72
C ALA A 14 1.24 6.51 -1.51
N TYR A 15 0.35 5.54 -1.66
CA TYR A 15 -0.94 5.64 -2.31
C TYR A 15 -2.05 5.37 -1.31
N TYR A 16 -3.05 6.23 -1.29
CA TYR A 16 -4.17 6.24 -0.36
C TYR A 16 -5.45 6.06 -1.16
N LEU A 17 -6.03 4.86 -1.09
CA LEU A 17 -7.36 4.58 -1.59
C LEU A 17 -8.36 4.73 -0.44
N PHE A 18 -9.36 5.59 -0.63
CA PHE A 18 -10.48 5.77 0.28
C PHE A 18 -11.68 4.89 -0.13
N GLU A 19 -12.65 4.70 0.78
CA GLU A 19 -13.84 3.88 0.53
C GLU A 19 -14.75 4.46 -0.56
N ASP A 20 -14.70 5.78 -0.77
CA ASP A 20 -15.37 6.45 -1.88
C ASP A 20 -14.67 6.25 -3.23
N GLY A 21 -13.56 5.49 -3.26
CA GLY A 21 -12.78 5.17 -4.45
C GLY A 21 -11.76 6.24 -4.85
N LYS A 22 -11.69 7.37 -4.15
CA LYS A 22 -10.66 8.37 -4.44
C LYS A 22 -9.28 7.81 -4.12
N LEU A 23 -8.38 7.93 -5.09
CA LEU A 23 -6.99 7.52 -4.98
C LEU A 23 -6.10 8.75 -4.96
N PHE A 24 -5.31 8.86 -3.90
CA PHE A 24 -4.31 9.92 -3.74
C PHE A 24 -2.91 9.33 -3.68
N GLY A 25 -1.93 10.12 -4.09
CA GLY A 25 -0.52 9.84 -3.97
C GLY A 25 0.15 10.86 -3.04
N TRP A 26 1.21 10.44 -2.36
CA TRP A 26 2.05 11.27 -1.53
C TRP A 26 3.48 10.76 -1.57
N ARG A 27 4.45 11.68 -1.63
CA ARG A 27 5.88 11.39 -1.44
C ARG A 27 6.34 11.97 -0.11
N ASN A 28 7.38 11.41 0.48
CA ASN A 28 7.89 11.86 1.77
C ASN A 28 8.36 13.33 1.84
N ARG A 29 8.55 13.98 0.69
CA ARG A 29 8.88 15.41 0.60
C ARG A 29 7.68 16.30 0.28
N ASP A 30 6.52 15.70 -0.01
CA ASP A 30 5.31 16.43 -0.37
C ASP A 30 4.63 16.95 0.90
N THR A 31 4.18 18.20 0.87
CA THR A 31 3.34 18.79 1.91
C THR A 31 1.85 18.51 1.71
N THR A 32 1.47 18.02 0.53
CA THR A 32 0.07 17.78 0.13
C THR A 32 -0.10 16.42 -0.55
N PHE A 33 -1.34 15.94 -0.58
CA PHE A 33 -1.73 14.75 -1.33
C PHE A 33 -2.12 15.14 -2.75
N THR A 34 -1.61 14.42 -3.73
CA THR A 34 -1.98 14.59 -5.14
C THR A 34 -3.14 13.64 -5.47
N PHE A 35 -4.25 14.16 -5.98
CA PHE A 35 -5.30 13.30 -6.52
C PHE A 35 -4.79 12.59 -7.78
N ILE A 36 -4.91 11.26 -7.81
CA ILE A 36 -4.40 10.42 -8.89
C ILE A 36 -5.54 9.99 -9.80
N ALA A 37 -6.60 9.43 -9.22
CA ALA A 37 -7.72 8.89 -9.98
C ALA A 37 -8.94 8.62 -9.08
N GLN A 38 -10.08 8.39 -9.72
CA GLN A 38 -11.27 7.82 -9.11
C GLN A 38 -11.38 6.35 -9.51
N GLN A 39 -11.29 5.43 -8.54
CA GLN A 39 -11.51 4.01 -8.77
C GLN A 39 -13.01 3.70 -8.81
N THR A 40 -13.37 2.65 -9.55
CA THR A 40 -14.75 2.15 -9.56
C THR A 40 -15.13 1.59 -8.18
N PRO A 41 -16.42 1.61 -7.82
CA PRO A 41 -16.88 0.96 -6.58
C PRO A 41 -16.50 -0.51 -6.51
N ALA A 42 -16.56 -1.23 -7.65
CA ALA A 42 -16.20 -2.64 -7.73
C ALA A 42 -14.70 -2.88 -7.42
N ASN A 43 -13.80 -2.09 -8.01
CA ASN A 43 -12.36 -2.20 -7.73
C ASN A 43 -12.06 -1.86 -6.27
N THR A 44 -12.65 -0.79 -5.77
CA THR A 44 -12.47 -0.33 -4.39
C THR A 44 -12.90 -1.41 -3.39
N LYS A 45 -14.10 -1.97 -3.57
CA LYS A 45 -14.60 -3.08 -2.75
C LYS A 45 -13.68 -4.30 -2.83
N LYS A 46 -13.19 -4.67 -4.03
CA LYS A 46 -12.27 -5.79 -4.23
C LYS A 46 -10.96 -5.60 -3.46
N VAL A 47 -10.41 -4.39 -3.45
CA VAL A 47 -9.19 -4.07 -2.67
C VAL A 47 -9.41 -4.32 -1.19
N PHE A 48 -10.47 -3.73 -0.61
CA PHE A 48 -10.75 -3.88 0.82
C PHE A 48 -11.11 -5.32 1.21
N ALA A 49 -11.88 -6.03 0.38
CA ALA A 49 -12.18 -7.46 0.59
C ALA A 49 -10.91 -8.31 0.56
N THR A 50 -9.98 -8.03 -0.36
CA THR A 50 -8.72 -8.78 -0.44
C THR A 50 -7.86 -8.60 0.83
N PHE A 51 -7.86 -7.40 1.44
CA PHE A 51 -7.17 -7.18 2.71
C PHE A 51 -7.71 -8.02 3.85
N ASP A 52 -9.04 -8.11 3.96
CA ASP A 52 -9.67 -8.85 5.05
C ASP A 52 -9.57 -10.36 4.81
N GLU A 53 -9.95 -10.82 3.61
CA GLU A 53 -10.15 -12.24 3.30
C GLU A 53 -8.85 -12.97 2.95
N LYS A 54 -7.99 -12.36 2.12
CA LYS A 54 -6.79 -13.02 1.58
C LYS A 54 -5.55 -12.67 2.40
N CYS A 55 -5.36 -11.39 2.71
CA CYS A 55 -4.20 -10.96 3.49
C CYS A 55 -4.38 -11.23 4.99
N LYS A 56 -5.62 -11.36 5.49
CA LYS A 56 -5.92 -11.50 6.92
C LYS A 56 -5.17 -10.46 7.75
N ILE A 57 -5.18 -9.21 7.29
CA ILE A 57 -4.29 -8.17 7.80
C ILE A 57 -4.55 -7.82 9.28
N LYS A 58 -5.76 -8.08 9.78
CA LYS A 58 -6.09 -7.86 11.21
C LYS A 58 -5.28 -8.75 12.15
N THR A 59 -4.91 -9.94 11.71
CA THR A 59 -4.19 -10.94 12.53
C THR A 59 -2.75 -11.13 12.11
N THR A 60 -2.38 -10.72 10.89
CA THR A 60 -0.99 -10.84 10.42
C THR A 60 -0.10 -9.82 11.10
N LYS A 61 0.89 -10.31 11.84
CA LYS A 61 1.97 -9.48 12.42
C LYS A 61 3.25 -9.72 11.63
N PHE A 62 3.59 -8.79 10.74
CA PHE A 62 4.82 -8.84 9.96
C PHE A 62 5.32 -7.42 9.69
N ASP A 63 6.33 -6.98 10.42
CA ASP A 63 6.92 -5.64 10.29
C ASP A 63 8.45 -5.75 10.26
N TYR A 64 8.96 -6.13 9.08
CA TYR A 64 10.39 -6.29 8.83
C TYR A 64 10.79 -5.43 7.61
N PRO A 65 10.77 -4.09 7.75
CA PRO A 65 11.22 -3.20 6.71
C PRO A 65 12.75 -3.31 6.58
N GLY A 66 13.24 -3.53 5.36
CA GLY A 66 14.66 -3.47 5.06
C GLY A 66 15.10 -2.06 4.66
N ASN A 67 16.35 -1.95 4.19
CA ASN A 67 16.86 -0.69 3.63
C ASN A 67 15.98 -0.18 2.49
N THR A 68 15.48 -1.07 1.63
CA THR A 68 14.35 -0.80 0.74
C THR A 68 13.17 -1.64 1.22
N TYR A 69 11.98 -1.05 1.20
CA TYR A 69 10.80 -1.72 1.72
C TYR A 69 9.56 -1.44 0.88
N LYS A 70 8.61 -2.35 1.00
CA LYS A 70 7.22 -2.19 0.62
C LYS A 70 6.37 -2.31 1.88
N LEU A 71 5.23 -1.64 1.88
CA LEU A 71 4.30 -1.70 2.99
C LEU A 71 2.87 -1.61 2.51
N VAL A 72 2.01 -2.17 3.34
CA VAL A 72 0.56 -2.11 3.26
C VAL A 72 0.06 -1.69 4.63
N ARG A 73 -0.87 -0.73 4.63
CA ARG A 73 -1.56 -0.28 5.84
C ARG A 73 -3.06 -0.18 5.57
N TRP A 74 -3.86 -0.74 6.46
CA TRP A 74 -5.31 -0.58 6.47
C TRP A 74 -5.74 0.13 7.74
N LYS A 75 -6.61 1.13 7.60
CA LYS A 75 -7.25 1.82 8.71
C LYS A 75 -8.74 1.54 8.63
N LYS A 76 -9.34 1.03 9.70
CA LYS A 76 -10.78 0.81 9.83
C LYS A 76 -11.24 1.47 11.14
N GLY A 77 -11.94 2.60 11.02
CA GLY A 77 -12.26 3.44 12.18
C GLY A 77 -11.00 3.90 12.92
N LYS A 78 -10.85 3.50 14.19
CA LYS A 78 -9.69 3.80 15.04
C LYS A 78 -8.56 2.78 14.92
N GLU A 79 -8.82 1.61 14.34
CA GLU A 79 -7.84 0.53 14.24
C GLU A 79 -6.93 0.74 13.02
N ILE A 80 -5.63 0.50 13.21
CA ILE A 80 -4.62 0.58 12.15
C ILE A 80 -3.84 -0.72 12.14
N TYR A 81 -3.84 -1.39 11.00
CA TYR A 81 -3.07 -2.60 10.74
C TYR A 81 -2.01 -2.31 9.69
N LYS A 82 -0.80 -2.82 9.90
CA LYS A 82 0.35 -2.58 9.03
C LYS A 82 1.11 -3.88 8.82
N VAL A 83 1.51 -4.10 7.57
CA VAL A 83 2.51 -5.11 7.19
C VAL A 83 3.57 -4.43 6.33
N ALA A 84 4.83 -4.60 6.68
CA ALA A 84 5.97 -4.09 5.92
C ALA A 84 7.04 -5.15 5.74
N TRP A 85 7.65 -5.16 4.56
CA TRP A 85 8.64 -6.16 4.18
C TRP A 85 9.73 -5.55 3.29
N GLY A 86 10.90 -6.18 3.30
CA GLY A 86 12.06 -5.74 2.54
C GLY A 86 13.39 -6.12 3.21
N GLU A 87 13.35 -6.55 4.47
CA GLU A 87 14.52 -7.06 5.17
C GLU A 87 14.99 -8.39 4.56
N SER A 88 16.30 -8.51 4.32
CA SER A 88 16.90 -9.72 3.79
C SER A 88 16.74 -10.89 4.77
N GLY A 89 16.41 -12.08 4.26
CA GLY A 89 16.18 -13.27 5.08
C GLY A 89 14.82 -13.34 5.79
N LYS A 90 13.96 -12.31 5.68
CA LYS A 90 12.59 -12.33 6.19
C LYS A 90 11.59 -12.57 5.07
N ILE A 91 10.88 -13.69 5.13
CA ILE A 91 9.90 -14.08 4.11
C ILE A 91 8.51 -13.55 4.48
N VAL A 92 8.03 -12.58 3.72
CA VAL A 92 6.66 -12.05 3.85
C VAL A 92 5.62 -13.07 3.39
N PRO A 93 4.42 -13.14 3.99
CA PRO A 93 3.37 -13.99 3.48
C PRO A 93 3.03 -13.65 2.01
N PRO A 94 2.90 -14.65 1.12
CA PRO A 94 2.88 -14.46 -0.34
C PRO A 94 1.68 -13.64 -0.85
N ASN A 95 0.63 -13.52 -0.04
CA ASN A 95 -0.54 -12.71 -0.39
C ASN A 95 -0.24 -11.21 -0.40
N TYR A 96 0.74 -10.73 0.37
CA TYR A 96 1.06 -9.30 0.42
C TYR A 96 1.78 -8.80 -0.83
N PRO A 97 2.83 -9.47 -1.35
CA PRO A 97 3.41 -9.11 -2.64
C PRO A 97 2.38 -9.15 -3.78
N LYS A 98 1.59 -10.23 -3.89
CA LYS A 98 0.54 -10.37 -4.91
C LYS A 98 -0.48 -9.24 -4.85
N PHE A 99 -0.92 -8.89 -3.63
CA PHE A 99 -1.81 -7.77 -3.41
C PHE A 99 -1.17 -6.45 -3.83
N TYR A 100 0.07 -6.20 -3.41
CA TYR A 100 0.80 -4.97 -3.74
C TYR A 100 0.87 -4.78 -5.25
N ASP A 101 1.30 -5.82 -5.98
CA ASP A 101 1.46 -5.75 -7.42
C ASP A 101 0.11 -5.57 -8.13
N SER A 102 -0.94 -6.26 -7.66
CA SER A 102 -2.31 -6.09 -8.17
C SER A 102 -2.84 -4.68 -7.92
N PHE A 103 -2.59 -4.10 -6.75
CA PHE A 103 -3.00 -2.74 -6.44
C PHE A 103 -2.28 -1.73 -7.34
N MET A 104 -0.96 -1.86 -7.48
CA MET A 104 -0.18 -1.00 -8.35
C MET A 104 -0.61 -1.11 -9.81
N ALA A 105 -1.01 -2.30 -10.28
CA ALA A 105 -1.53 -2.51 -11.63
C ALA A 105 -2.83 -1.74 -11.92
N MET A 106 -3.64 -1.40 -10.91
CA MET A 106 -4.83 -0.55 -11.09
C MET A 106 -4.49 0.93 -11.32
N ILE A 107 -3.24 1.32 -11.04
CA ILE A 107 -2.74 2.68 -11.26
C ILE A 107 -1.97 2.68 -12.58
N PRO A 108 -2.42 3.44 -13.61
CA PRO A 108 -1.69 3.61 -14.85
C PRO A 108 -0.24 4.03 -14.58
N ALA A 109 0.72 3.46 -15.31
CA ALA A 109 2.14 3.71 -15.07
C ALA A 109 2.52 5.21 -15.18
N SER A 110 1.83 5.95 -16.06
CA SER A 110 1.99 7.41 -16.22
C SER A 110 1.56 8.22 -15.00
N LEU A 111 0.67 7.68 -14.16
CA LEU A 111 0.13 8.33 -12.97
C LEU A 111 0.82 7.86 -11.67
N ARG A 112 1.74 6.91 -11.76
CA ARG A 112 2.51 6.46 -10.60
C ARG A 112 3.56 7.51 -10.23
N LEU A 113 3.61 7.82 -8.95
CA LEU A 113 4.64 8.66 -8.36
C LEU A 113 6.02 8.01 -8.51
N LYS A 114 6.99 8.83 -8.89
CA LYS A 114 8.42 8.49 -8.99
C LYS A 114 9.18 9.06 -7.80
#